data_AF-A0A9R0PLI0-F1
#
_entry.id   AF-A0A9R0PLI0-F1
#
_cell.length_a   1.000
_cell.length_b   1.000
_cell.length_c   1.000
_cell.angle_alpha   90.00
_cell.angle_beta   90.00
_cell.angle_gamma   90.00
#
_symmetry.space_group_name_H-M   'P 1'
#
loop_
_entity.id
_entity.type
_entity.pdbx_description
1 polymer ?
#
loop_
_entity_poly.entity_id
_entity_poly.type
_entity_poly.pdbx_seq_one_letter_code
_entity_poly.pdbx_strand_id
1 'polypeptide(L)'
;MHDVIRLLALNKAKEECFGKIYNGSATRAFSVEGAHRVSVHGGNLEQLSRSGTTHLRALYVFERYIEVDLLKTILTSSKLLTMLDLQGTCIKMLPSEVFNLFNLRYLGLRDTGMESLPEAVGRLQNLEVLDASKSKLTYLPNSVVKLKKLRYLYAWSVVASEEFEIGNLGGVKVPNGIQQLAGLQALQSVQATPEFLLEVAALTELRTFGVCNVRSENSACLSNTITKMSHLVHLEIVAATENELLQFEGLYLPPTLSSLGLAGQLEKTSIPQLFSSWSHLDSLTRLHLAFSNIDEQTFSCLRMLRGLHFLEVMKAFEGTRLEFCAGSFPKLRFLHIWGAAQLNQVRIEESALKILAEVWFTDCPELKFLPDGIEHLAALEKLILKDTSEELIKKLGQMRDSDEYGEDVMKISHIRNVTVALSHKGFEERIRFYAAISSTFCSSHIGAHFAY
;
A
#
# COMPACT_ATOMS: atom_id res chain seq x y z
N MET A 1 22.82 -2.78 -2.10
CA MET A 1 23.83 -2.54 -3.16
C MET A 1 25.19 -2.64 -2.50
N HIS A 2 26.10 -3.48 -3.00
CA HIS A 2 27.42 -3.68 -2.41
C HIS A 2 28.27 -2.39 -2.53
N ASP A 3 29.07 -2.06 -1.52
CA ASP A 3 29.81 -0.77 -1.45
C ASP A 3 30.75 -0.56 -2.65
N VAL A 4 31.36 -1.64 -3.15
CA VAL A 4 32.20 -1.61 -4.35
C VAL A 4 31.39 -1.21 -5.60
N ILE A 5 30.18 -1.73 -5.77
CA ILE A 5 29.29 -1.36 -6.90
C ILE A 5 28.84 0.09 -6.77
N ARG A 6 28.54 0.54 -5.55
CA ARG A 6 28.20 1.94 -5.27
C ARG A 6 29.35 2.88 -5.65
N LEU A 7 30.58 2.55 -5.25
CA LEU A 7 31.77 3.35 -5.57
C LEU A 7 32.06 3.37 -7.07
N LEU A 8 31.98 2.23 -7.76
CA LEU A 8 32.12 2.15 -9.22
C LEU A 8 31.06 2.97 -9.96
N ALA A 9 29.80 2.88 -9.55
CA ALA A 9 28.71 3.66 -10.12
C ALA A 9 28.92 5.17 -9.89
N LEU A 10 29.36 5.57 -8.69
CA LEU A 10 29.68 6.97 -8.39
C LEU A 10 30.88 7.47 -9.20
N ASN A 11 31.92 6.65 -9.39
CA ASN A 11 33.09 7.04 -10.16
C ASN A 11 32.75 7.17 -11.65
N LYS A 12 32.03 6.18 -12.21
CA LYS A 12 31.58 6.24 -13.60
C LYS A 12 30.60 7.39 -13.85
N ALA A 13 29.72 7.69 -12.90
CA ALA A 13 28.82 8.83 -13.00
C ALA A 13 29.57 10.18 -12.96
N LYS A 14 30.70 10.27 -12.22
CA LYS A 14 31.57 11.45 -12.23
C LYS A 14 32.33 11.59 -13.55
N GLU A 15 32.91 10.49 -14.05
CA GLU A 15 33.63 10.45 -15.33
C GLU A 15 32.73 10.85 -16.51
N GLU A 16 31.50 10.35 -16.54
CA GLU A 16 30.54 10.60 -17.61
C GLU A 16 29.70 11.87 -17.38
N CYS A 17 29.97 12.63 -16.31
CA CYS A 17 29.13 13.73 -15.83
C CYS A 17 27.63 13.37 -15.77
N PHE A 18 27.32 12.10 -15.55
CA PHE A 18 26.00 11.53 -15.75
C PHE A 18 24.96 12.09 -14.78
N GLY A 19 25.39 12.39 -13.55
CA GLY A 19 24.53 12.95 -12.51
C GLY A 19 25.27 13.83 -11.52
N LYS A 20 24.62 14.90 -11.07
CA LYS A 20 25.12 15.81 -10.03
C LYS A 20 24.12 15.92 -8.89
N ILE A 21 24.62 16.01 -7.66
CA ILE A 21 23.81 16.21 -6.46
C ILE A 21 24.05 17.65 -5.98
N TYR A 22 22.97 18.41 -5.83
CA TYR A 22 22.97 19.76 -5.31
C TYR A 22 22.45 19.77 -3.86
N ASN A 23 23.30 20.18 -2.92
CA ASN A 23 23.00 20.18 -1.48
C ASN A 23 22.87 21.60 -0.89
N GLY A 24 22.87 22.65 -1.72
CA GLY A 24 22.62 24.04 -1.29
C GLY A 24 23.71 24.70 -0.44
N SER A 25 24.68 23.94 0.07
CA SER A 25 25.74 24.41 0.97
C SER A 25 27.02 24.85 0.25
N ALA A 26 27.04 24.87 -1.09
CA ALA A 26 28.23 25.19 -1.85
C ALA A 26 28.51 26.71 -1.83
N THR A 27 29.56 27.11 -1.10
CA THR A 27 30.19 28.43 -1.16
C THR A 27 30.86 28.71 -2.53
N ARG A 28 30.98 27.69 -3.38
CA ARG A 28 31.45 27.79 -4.78
C ARG A 28 30.28 27.65 -5.75
N ALA A 29 30.38 28.32 -6.90
CA ALA A 29 29.39 28.21 -7.98
C ALA A 29 29.17 26.75 -8.39
N PHE A 30 27.95 26.25 -8.21
CA PHE A 30 27.57 24.92 -8.68
C PHE A 30 27.37 24.94 -10.20
N SER A 31 28.28 24.28 -10.93
CA SER A 31 28.13 24.07 -12.38
C SER A 31 27.40 22.77 -12.66
N VAL A 32 26.37 22.85 -13.51
CA VAL A 32 25.64 21.72 -14.10
C VAL A 32 26.00 21.45 -15.54
N GLU A 33 27.07 22.08 -16.04
CA GLU A 33 27.58 21.81 -17.37
C GLU A 33 27.92 20.32 -17.51
N GLY A 34 27.48 19.73 -18.63
CA GLY A 34 27.58 18.29 -18.91
C GLY A 34 26.64 17.37 -18.12
N ALA A 35 25.86 17.88 -17.15
CA ALA A 35 25.00 17.04 -16.33
C ALA A 35 23.69 16.66 -17.04
N HIS A 36 23.45 15.36 -17.20
CA HIS A 36 22.18 14.84 -17.71
C HIS A 36 21.15 14.62 -16.59
N ARG A 37 21.58 14.50 -15.34
CA ARG A 37 20.70 14.25 -14.19
C ARG A 37 21.10 15.14 -13.03
N VAL A 38 20.12 15.75 -12.37
CA VAL A 38 20.36 16.57 -11.18
C VAL A 38 19.40 16.14 -10.08
N SER A 39 19.94 15.91 -8.89
CA SER A 39 19.17 15.63 -7.67
C SER A 39 19.40 16.76 -6.67
N VAL A 40 18.33 17.35 -6.16
CA VAL A 40 18.35 18.49 -5.24
C VAL A 40 17.99 17.99 -3.84
N HIS A 41 18.93 18.07 -2.89
CA HIS A 41 18.84 17.57 -1.50
C HIS A 41 19.16 18.63 -0.44
N GLY A 42 19.31 19.90 -0.85
CA GLY A 42 19.38 21.01 0.11
C GLY A 42 19.36 22.36 -0.58
N GLY A 43 18.66 23.33 0.02
CA GLY A 43 18.80 24.75 -0.25
C GLY A 43 18.04 25.31 -1.46
N ASN A 44 18.14 26.63 -1.60
CA ASN A 44 17.50 27.43 -2.64
C ASN A 44 18.05 27.05 -4.05
N LEU A 45 17.16 26.83 -5.02
CA LEU A 45 17.46 26.47 -6.41
C LEU A 45 18.16 27.59 -7.22
N GLU A 46 18.46 28.73 -6.60
CA GLU A 46 19.07 29.91 -7.22
C GLU A 46 20.37 29.63 -8.00
N GLN A 47 21.27 28.80 -7.47
CA GLN A 47 22.49 28.48 -8.23
C GLN A 47 22.18 27.61 -9.45
N LEU A 48 21.25 26.67 -9.30
CA LEU A 48 20.82 25.81 -10.40
C LEU A 48 20.12 26.62 -11.50
N SER A 49 19.25 27.58 -11.12
CA SER A 49 18.56 28.45 -12.08
C SER A 49 19.52 29.38 -12.85
N ARG A 50 20.62 29.82 -12.23
CA ARG A 50 21.67 30.65 -12.86
C ARG A 50 22.63 29.88 -13.77
N SER A 51 22.70 28.56 -13.62
CA SER A 51 23.75 27.73 -14.22
C SER A 51 23.51 27.28 -15.68
N GLY A 52 22.40 27.68 -16.31
CA GLY A 52 22.18 27.47 -17.76
C GLY A 52 22.01 26.00 -18.17
N THR A 53 21.18 25.23 -17.46
CA THR A 53 20.89 23.80 -17.71
C THR A 53 20.25 23.52 -19.08
N THR A 54 21.03 23.38 -20.16
CA THR A 54 20.49 23.11 -21.50
C THR A 54 20.35 21.61 -21.85
N HIS A 55 21.15 20.75 -21.20
CA HIS A 55 21.23 19.32 -21.50
C HIS A 55 20.58 18.39 -20.46
N LEU A 56 19.85 18.96 -19.51
CA LEU A 56 19.25 18.20 -18.42
C LEU A 56 18.16 17.25 -18.96
N ARG A 57 18.26 15.97 -18.59
CA ARG A 57 17.31 14.91 -18.95
C ARG A 57 16.48 14.44 -17.77
N ALA A 58 16.98 14.56 -16.54
CA ALA A 58 16.24 14.21 -15.33
C ALA A 58 16.50 15.23 -14.22
N LEU A 59 15.42 15.69 -13.58
CA LEU A 59 15.46 16.54 -12.39
C LEU A 59 14.68 15.87 -11.27
N TYR A 60 15.34 15.66 -10.13
CA TYR A 60 14.72 15.16 -8.90
C TYR A 60 14.85 16.20 -7.81
N VAL A 61 13.75 16.52 -7.16
CA VAL A 61 13.70 17.47 -6.05
C VAL A 61 13.22 16.74 -4.80
N PHE A 62 14.07 16.68 -3.79
CA PHE A 62 13.76 16.07 -2.49
C PHE A 62 13.48 17.12 -1.40
N GLU A 63 13.47 18.40 -1.77
CA GLU A 63 13.18 19.50 -0.87
C GLU A 63 11.68 19.64 -0.62
N ARG A 64 11.29 19.85 0.64
CA ARG A 64 9.89 20.07 0.99
C ARG A 64 9.32 21.33 0.35
N TYR A 65 10.12 22.39 0.22
CA TYR A 65 9.69 23.68 -0.33
C TYR A 65 10.47 23.98 -1.60
N ILE A 66 9.75 24.38 -2.66
CA ILE A 66 10.32 24.77 -3.94
C ILE A 66 9.71 26.10 -4.39
N GLU A 67 10.56 27.06 -4.74
CA GLU A 67 10.12 28.31 -5.36
C GLU A 67 9.78 28.06 -6.83
N VAL A 68 8.54 28.36 -7.21
CA VAL A 68 8.01 28.10 -8.55
C VAL A 68 8.76 28.91 -9.62
N ASP A 69 9.22 30.12 -9.31
CA ASP A 69 9.98 30.97 -10.24
C ASP A 69 11.36 30.40 -10.57
N LEU A 70 12.01 29.78 -9.59
CA LEU A 70 13.29 29.11 -9.80
C LEU A 70 13.11 27.84 -10.63
N LEU A 71 12.08 27.05 -10.32
CA LEU A 71 11.71 25.90 -11.13
C LEU A 71 11.43 26.32 -12.58
N LYS A 72 10.63 27.36 -12.79
CA LYS A 72 10.36 27.93 -14.11
C LYS A 72 11.63 28.25 -14.89
N THR A 73 12.61 28.87 -14.25
CA THR A 73 13.89 29.25 -14.91
C THR A 73 14.65 28.01 -15.39
N ILE A 74 14.71 26.96 -14.57
CA ILE A 74 15.36 25.69 -14.92
C ILE A 74 14.63 25.00 -16.08
N LEU A 75 13.29 24.94 -16.02
CA LEU A 75 12.48 24.28 -17.03
C LEU A 75 12.50 25.01 -18.38
N THR A 76 12.65 26.34 -18.37
CA THR A 76 12.77 27.14 -19.59
C THR A 76 14.00 26.77 -20.42
N SER A 77 15.10 26.43 -19.75
CA SER A 77 16.37 26.03 -20.40
C SER A 77 16.46 24.52 -20.69
N SER A 78 15.71 23.68 -19.95
CA SER A 78 15.83 22.21 -19.97
C SER A 78 14.89 21.52 -20.99
N LYS A 79 14.94 21.88 -22.27
CA LYS A 79 14.02 21.32 -23.30
C LYS A 79 14.16 19.80 -23.56
N LEU A 80 15.29 19.21 -23.14
CA LEU A 80 15.57 17.78 -23.26
C LEU A 80 15.09 16.95 -22.06
N LEU A 81 14.39 17.58 -21.11
CA LEU A 81 13.94 16.89 -19.90
C LEU A 81 12.97 15.76 -20.24
N THR A 82 13.31 14.57 -19.78
CA THR A 82 12.51 13.34 -19.90
C THR A 82 11.89 12.91 -18.57
N MET A 83 12.44 13.37 -17.45
CA MET A 83 11.97 13.04 -16.11
C MET A 83 11.98 14.27 -15.22
N LEU A 84 10.81 14.59 -14.64
CA LEU A 84 10.63 15.61 -13.64
C LEU A 84 9.97 14.97 -12.42
N ASP A 85 10.71 14.90 -11.33
CA ASP A 85 10.26 14.30 -10.07
C ASP A 85 10.25 15.37 -8.97
N LEU A 86 9.05 15.73 -8.54
CA LEU A 86 8.76 16.74 -7.51
C LEU A 86 8.02 16.10 -6.33
N GLN A 87 8.17 14.78 -6.13
CA GLN A 87 7.45 14.05 -5.08
C GLN A 87 7.82 14.56 -3.68
N GLY A 88 6.83 14.65 -2.78
CA GLY A 88 7.01 15.13 -1.40
C GLY A 88 7.22 16.65 -1.28
N THR A 89 7.17 17.39 -2.38
CA THR A 89 7.24 18.87 -2.36
C THR A 89 5.87 19.47 -2.02
N CYS A 90 5.84 20.65 -1.40
CA CYS A 90 4.60 21.38 -1.10
C CYS A 90 4.02 22.14 -2.31
N ILE A 91 4.38 21.77 -3.55
CA ILE A 91 3.96 22.47 -4.76
C ILE A 91 2.43 22.34 -4.96
N LYS A 92 1.77 23.46 -5.22
CA LYS A 92 0.31 23.51 -5.48
C LYS A 92 -0.04 23.68 -6.95
N MET A 93 0.85 24.32 -7.71
CA MET A 93 0.70 24.60 -9.13
C MET A 93 2.03 24.45 -9.83
N LEU A 94 2.01 23.87 -11.03
CA LEU A 94 3.18 23.78 -11.89
C LEU A 94 3.33 25.04 -12.75
N PRO A 95 4.55 25.53 -12.98
CA PRO A 95 4.78 26.60 -13.94
C PRO A 95 4.44 26.11 -15.35
N SER A 96 3.94 27.01 -16.21
CA SER A 96 3.44 26.69 -17.56
C SER A 96 4.48 25.99 -18.45
N GLU A 97 5.75 26.23 -18.14
CA GLU A 97 6.94 25.71 -18.80
C GLU A 97 7.03 24.18 -18.72
N VAL A 98 6.50 23.56 -17.65
CA VAL A 98 6.42 22.09 -17.56
C VAL A 98 5.72 21.53 -18.79
N PHE A 99 4.63 22.16 -19.21
CA PHE A 99 3.78 21.71 -20.32
C PHE A 99 4.37 22.01 -21.71
N ASN A 100 5.53 22.69 -21.76
CA ASN A 100 6.32 22.86 -22.98
C ASN A 100 7.36 21.73 -23.16
N LEU A 101 7.56 20.86 -22.16
CA LEU A 101 8.54 19.78 -22.19
C LEU A 101 8.03 18.60 -23.03
N PHE A 102 8.11 18.74 -24.35
CA PHE A 102 7.65 17.72 -25.29
C PHE A 102 8.28 16.33 -25.05
N ASN A 103 9.53 16.27 -24.59
CA ASN A 103 10.26 15.03 -24.34
C ASN A 103 9.94 14.36 -22.99
N LEU A 104 9.11 14.99 -22.15
CA LEU A 104 8.82 14.50 -20.81
C LEU A 104 8.08 13.17 -20.88
N ARG A 105 8.62 12.15 -20.20
CA ARG A 105 8.07 10.80 -20.08
C ARG A 105 7.55 10.51 -18.69
N TYR A 106 8.15 11.12 -17.66
CA TYR A 106 7.76 10.95 -16.27
C TYR A 106 7.50 12.31 -15.62
N LEU A 107 6.32 12.46 -15.00
CA LEU A 107 5.96 13.59 -14.16
C LEU A 107 5.50 13.06 -12.79
N GLY A 108 6.38 13.20 -11.79
CA GLY A 108 6.14 12.79 -10.40
C GLY A 108 5.67 13.96 -9.54
N LEU A 109 4.47 13.85 -9.01
CA LEU A 109 3.75 14.81 -8.18
C LEU A 109 3.11 14.12 -6.95
N ARG A 110 3.59 12.91 -6.61
CA ARG A 110 3.11 12.18 -5.44
C ARG A 110 3.39 12.96 -4.17
N ASP A 111 2.44 12.93 -3.23
CA ASP A 111 2.58 13.60 -1.93
C ASP A 111 2.88 15.10 -2.09
N THR A 112 2.16 15.74 -3.01
CA THR A 112 2.24 17.19 -3.25
C THR A 112 0.93 17.88 -2.90
N GLY A 113 0.98 19.21 -2.73
CA GLY A 113 -0.22 20.02 -2.52
C GLY A 113 -1.02 20.31 -3.78
N MET A 114 -0.82 19.59 -4.88
CA MET A 114 -1.38 19.90 -6.18
C MET A 114 -2.91 19.75 -6.18
N GLU A 115 -3.62 20.84 -6.50
CA GLU A 115 -5.09 20.93 -6.45
C GLU A 115 -5.73 20.74 -7.83
N SER A 116 -5.00 21.07 -8.91
CA SER A 116 -5.49 20.93 -10.29
C SER A 116 -4.37 20.76 -11.30
N LEU A 117 -4.68 20.13 -12.43
CA LEU A 117 -3.85 20.11 -13.64
C LEU A 117 -4.53 20.95 -14.74
N PRO A 118 -3.79 21.85 -15.43
CA PRO A 118 -4.36 22.66 -16.50
C PRO A 118 -4.54 21.84 -17.79
N GLU A 119 -5.37 22.34 -18.71
CA GLU A 119 -5.55 21.76 -20.06
C GLU A 119 -4.25 21.68 -20.89
N ALA A 120 -3.22 22.42 -20.48
CA ALA A 120 -1.90 22.33 -21.08
C ALA A 120 -1.24 20.96 -20.87
N VAL A 121 -1.69 20.13 -19.90
CA VAL A 121 -1.15 18.78 -19.67
C VAL A 121 -1.17 17.93 -20.93
N GLY A 122 -2.21 18.06 -21.77
CA GLY A 122 -2.29 17.32 -23.04
C GLY A 122 -1.21 17.68 -24.07
N ARG A 123 -0.33 18.67 -23.81
CA ARG A 123 0.83 18.97 -24.65
C ARG A 123 2.00 18.01 -24.41
N LEU A 124 2.00 17.28 -23.31
CA LEU A 124 3.02 16.29 -22.94
C LEU A 124 2.85 14.98 -23.72
N GLN A 125 2.91 15.04 -25.05
CA GLN A 125 2.58 13.93 -25.96
C GLN A 125 3.48 12.68 -25.80
N ASN A 126 4.62 12.80 -25.13
CA ASN A 126 5.52 11.69 -24.80
C ASN A 126 5.39 11.19 -23.36
N LEU A 127 4.43 11.69 -22.58
CA LEU A 127 4.26 11.28 -21.19
C LEU A 127 3.83 9.81 -21.12
N GLU A 128 4.58 9.03 -20.36
CA GLU A 128 4.37 7.60 -20.11
C GLU A 128 3.84 7.37 -18.68
N VAL A 129 4.27 8.21 -17.73
CA VAL A 129 3.87 8.15 -16.32
C VAL A 129 3.46 9.52 -15.81
N LEU A 130 2.24 9.60 -15.26
CA LEU A 130 1.76 10.70 -14.44
C LEU A 130 1.42 10.16 -13.05
N ASP A 131 2.22 10.53 -12.05
CA ASP A 131 1.98 10.12 -10.66
C ASP A 131 1.59 11.34 -9.81
N ALA A 132 0.31 11.51 -9.57
CA ALA A 132 -0.29 12.52 -8.71
C ALA A 132 -0.94 11.87 -7.47
N SER A 133 -0.46 10.70 -7.04
CA SER A 133 -0.95 9.99 -5.85
C SER A 133 -0.79 10.82 -4.57
N LYS A 134 -1.71 10.73 -3.62
CA LYS A 134 -1.65 11.53 -2.38
C LYS A 134 -1.53 13.04 -2.63
N SER A 135 -2.12 13.53 -3.72
CA SER A 135 -2.25 14.98 -3.97
C SER A 135 -3.62 15.47 -3.48
N LYS A 136 -3.99 16.72 -3.82
CA LYS A 136 -5.34 17.27 -3.59
C LYS A 136 -6.15 17.32 -4.88
N LEU A 137 -5.73 16.59 -5.90
CA LEU A 137 -6.38 16.55 -7.20
C LEU A 137 -7.74 15.83 -7.05
N THR A 138 -8.81 16.45 -7.57
CA THR A 138 -10.17 15.88 -7.53
C THR A 138 -10.71 15.54 -8.93
N TYR A 139 -10.13 16.11 -9.98
CA TYR A 139 -10.48 15.82 -11.38
C TYR A 139 -9.25 15.90 -12.29
N LEU A 140 -9.28 15.18 -13.41
CA LEU A 140 -8.32 15.34 -14.51
C LEU A 140 -8.90 16.25 -15.60
N PRO A 141 -8.10 17.13 -16.23
CA PRO A 141 -8.55 17.97 -17.33
C PRO A 141 -8.85 17.14 -18.58
N ASN A 142 -9.73 17.64 -19.46
CA ASN A 142 -10.19 16.90 -20.64
C ASN A 142 -9.04 16.49 -21.56
N SER A 143 -8.00 17.31 -21.65
CA SER A 143 -6.80 17.05 -22.45
C SER A 143 -5.95 15.86 -21.98
N VAL A 144 -6.19 15.26 -20.80
CA VAL A 144 -5.47 14.05 -20.36
C VAL A 144 -5.64 12.89 -21.36
N VAL A 145 -6.79 12.82 -22.03
CA VAL A 145 -7.07 11.77 -23.03
C VAL A 145 -6.23 11.93 -24.30
N LYS A 146 -5.53 13.06 -24.47
CA LYS A 146 -4.59 13.30 -25.58
C LYS A 146 -3.23 12.63 -25.35
N LEU A 147 -2.95 12.13 -24.15
CA LEU A 147 -1.67 11.53 -23.78
C LEU A 147 -1.56 10.07 -24.26
N LYS A 148 -1.48 9.85 -25.58
CA LYS A 148 -1.57 8.51 -26.18
C LYS A 148 -0.46 7.53 -25.79
N LYS A 149 0.64 8.01 -25.22
CA LYS A 149 1.75 7.20 -24.71
C LYS A 149 1.67 6.89 -23.22
N LEU A 150 0.65 7.41 -22.53
CA LEU A 150 0.47 7.22 -21.10
C LEU A 150 0.20 5.75 -20.79
N ARG A 151 1.01 5.18 -19.92
CA ARG A 151 0.91 3.80 -19.44
C ARG A 151 0.51 3.73 -17.98
N TYR A 152 0.88 4.73 -17.19
CA TYR A 152 0.63 4.75 -15.75
C TYR A 152 0.03 6.08 -15.35
N LEU A 153 -1.19 6.02 -14.82
CA LEU A 153 -1.92 7.16 -14.29
C LEU A 153 -2.33 6.86 -12.85
N TYR A 154 -1.63 7.50 -11.92
CA TYR A 154 -1.94 7.41 -10.50
C TYR A 154 -2.44 8.76 -10.03
N ALA A 155 -3.69 8.85 -9.60
CA ALA A 155 -4.30 10.12 -9.21
C ALA A 155 -5.33 9.82 -8.14
N TRP A 156 -4.90 9.90 -6.88
CA TRP A 156 -5.79 9.72 -5.73
C TRP A 156 -5.46 10.75 -4.67
N SER A 157 -6.48 11.21 -3.96
CA SER A 157 -6.37 12.23 -2.93
C SER A 157 -6.64 11.61 -1.56
N VAL A 158 -5.83 11.99 -0.57
CA VAL A 158 -6.14 11.74 0.84
C VAL A 158 -6.93 12.94 1.34
N VAL A 159 -8.19 12.75 1.72
CA VAL A 159 -8.86 13.75 2.55
C VAL A 159 -8.35 13.55 3.97
N ALA A 160 -7.58 14.53 4.49
CA ALA A 160 -7.07 14.48 5.85
C ALA A 160 -8.26 14.38 6.83
N SER A 161 -8.36 13.25 7.50
CA SER A 161 -9.36 12.93 8.50
C SER A 161 -8.63 12.22 9.65
N GLU A 162 -9.09 12.44 10.88
CA GLU A 162 -8.52 11.80 12.07
C GLU A 162 -8.87 10.30 12.13
N GLU A 163 -9.91 9.88 11.40
CA GLU A 163 -10.39 8.50 11.30
C GLU A 163 -10.44 8.03 9.84
N PHE A 164 -10.01 6.78 9.58
CA PHE A 164 -10.19 6.17 8.26
C PHE A 164 -11.68 5.89 8.06
N GLU A 165 -12.29 6.63 7.13
CA GLU A 165 -13.64 6.39 6.62
C GLU A 165 -13.55 6.13 5.11
N ILE A 166 -14.41 5.26 4.57
CA ILE A 166 -14.43 4.97 3.12
C ILE A 166 -14.57 6.25 2.28
N GLY A 167 -15.32 7.23 2.79
CA GLY A 167 -15.53 8.53 2.13
C GLY A 167 -14.28 9.41 2.01
N ASN A 168 -13.21 9.11 2.77
CA ASN A 168 -11.98 9.91 2.80
C ASN A 168 -10.96 9.52 1.71
N LEU A 169 -11.19 8.38 1.03
CA LEU A 169 -10.50 8.02 -0.21
C LEU A 169 -11.08 8.82 -1.37
N GLY A 170 -10.61 10.06 -1.51
CA GLY A 170 -11.00 10.95 -2.60
C GLY A 170 -10.39 10.48 -3.92
N GLY A 171 -11.08 9.60 -4.64
CA GLY A 171 -10.64 9.27 -6.00
C GLY A 171 -10.85 10.43 -6.97
N VAL A 172 -10.20 10.36 -8.11
CA VAL A 172 -10.17 11.43 -9.10
C VAL A 172 -11.21 11.21 -10.18
N LYS A 173 -11.99 12.24 -10.50
CA LYS A 173 -12.92 12.21 -11.62
C LYS A 173 -12.13 12.25 -12.94
N VAL A 174 -12.37 11.25 -13.79
CA VAL A 174 -11.76 11.15 -15.11
C VAL A 174 -12.70 11.77 -16.15
N PRO A 175 -12.19 12.53 -17.13
CA PRO A 175 -13.00 13.07 -18.22
C PRO A 175 -13.38 11.98 -19.23
N ASN A 176 -14.40 12.26 -20.03
CA ASN A 176 -14.82 11.39 -21.13
C ASN A 176 -13.70 11.23 -22.18
N GLY A 177 -13.71 10.09 -22.87
CA GLY A 177 -12.72 9.68 -23.84
C GLY A 177 -11.54 8.91 -23.25
N ILE A 178 -11.63 8.37 -22.03
CA ILE A 178 -10.51 7.64 -21.41
C ILE A 178 -10.15 6.37 -22.19
N GLN A 179 -11.14 5.76 -22.86
CA GLN A 179 -10.97 4.65 -23.80
C GLN A 179 -9.92 4.89 -24.90
N GLN A 180 -9.60 6.16 -25.20
CA GLN A 180 -8.58 6.48 -26.18
C GLN A 180 -7.14 6.27 -25.67
N LEU A 181 -6.97 5.97 -24.37
CA LEU A 181 -5.69 5.60 -23.75
C LEU A 181 -5.52 4.07 -23.74
N ALA A 182 -5.71 3.41 -24.89
CA ALA A 182 -5.74 1.94 -24.99
C ALA A 182 -4.47 1.23 -24.48
N GLY A 183 -3.33 1.93 -24.42
CA GLY A 183 -2.07 1.41 -23.87
C GLY A 183 -1.90 1.57 -22.35
N LEU A 184 -2.93 2.04 -21.64
CA LEU A 184 -2.88 2.26 -20.19
C LEU A 184 -2.80 0.93 -19.44
N GLN A 185 -1.83 0.82 -18.55
CA GLN A 185 -1.53 -0.38 -17.77
C GLN A 185 -1.87 -0.21 -16.29
N ALA A 186 -1.88 1.03 -15.78
CA ALA A 186 -2.30 1.32 -14.42
C ALA A 186 -3.21 2.55 -14.37
N LEU A 187 -4.36 2.39 -13.70
CA LEU A 187 -5.33 3.44 -13.39
C LEU A 187 -5.83 3.20 -11.96
N GLN A 188 -5.47 4.05 -11.01
CA GLN A 188 -5.83 3.84 -9.60
C GLN A 188 -6.71 4.95 -9.03
N SER A 189 -7.63 4.54 -8.17
CA SER A 189 -8.58 5.34 -7.38
C SER A 189 -9.30 6.41 -8.21
N VAL A 190 -9.98 5.98 -9.26
CA VAL A 190 -10.84 6.84 -10.08
C VAL A 190 -12.30 6.72 -9.68
N GLN A 191 -13.06 7.81 -9.77
CA GLN A 191 -14.48 7.79 -9.39
C GLN A 191 -15.31 7.02 -10.42
N ALA A 192 -16.14 6.09 -9.95
CA ALA A 192 -17.13 5.41 -10.77
C ALA A 192 -18.24 6.38 -11.18
N THR A 193 -18.31 6.71 -12.47
CA THR A 193 -19.51 7.25 -13.10
C THR A 193 -20.01 6.28 -14.18
N PRO A 194 -21.30 6.27 -14.51
CA PRO A 194 -21.83 5.38 -15.55
C PRO A 194 -21.09 5.52 -16.89
N GLU A 195 -20.76 6.75 -17.29
CA GLU A 195 -20.01 7.02 -18.51
C GLU A 195 -18.60 6.45 -18.42
N PHE A 196 -17.90 6.69 -17.31
CA PHE A 196 -16.54 6.19 -17.10
C PHE A 196 -16.48 4.66 -17.14
N LEU A 197 -17.42 3.96 -16.50
CA LEU A 197 -17.45 2.50 -16.48
C LEU A 197 -17.66 1.89 -17.87
N LEU A 198 -18.46 2.54 -18.73
CA LEU A 198 -18.63 2.13 -20.11
C LEU A 198 -17.35 2.30 -20.93
N GLU A 199 -16.61 3.40 -20.73
CA GLU A 199 -15.39 3.68 -21.47
C GLU A 199 -14.19 2.84 -20.99
N VAL A 200 -14.04 2.65 -19.67
CA VAL A 200 -12.90 1.91 -19.09
C VAL A 200 -12.91 0.42 -19.48
N ALA A 201 -14.08 -0.10 -19.85
CA ALA A 201 -14.23 -1.44 -20.42
C ALA A 201 -13.44 -1.68 -21.72
N ALA A 202 -13.02 -0.62 -22.41
CA ALA A 202 -12.16 -0.71 -23.59
C ALA A 202 -10.66 -0.80 -23.25
N LEU A 203 -10.26 -0.56 -21.99
CA LEU A 203 -8.87 -0.56 -21.54
C LEU A 203 -8.42 -1.96 -21.12
N THR A 204 -8.30 -2.87 -22.09
CA THR A 204 -8.00 -4.29 -21.85
C THR A 204 -6.57 -4.57 -21.41
N GLU A 205 -5.65 -3.61 -21.58
CA GLU A 205 -4.24 -3.71 -21.19
C GLU A 205 -3.99 -3.38 -19.70
N LEU A 206 -5.04 -3.04 -18.95
CA LEU A 206 -4.92 -2.72 -17.53
C LEU A 206 -4.42 -3.92 -16.71
N ARG A 207 -3.34 -3.67 -15.98
CA ARG A 207 -2.74 -4.58 -14.99
C ARG A 207 -3.08 -4.14 -13.57
N THR A 208 -3.42 -2.87 -13.40
CA THR A 208 -3.80 -2.29 -12.12
C THR A 208 -4.98 -1.37 -12.30
N PHE A 209 -6.08 -1.70 -11.64
CA PHE A 209 -7.32 -0.93 -11.70
C PHE A 209 -7.84 -0.69 -10.29
N GLY A 210 -7.98 0.58 -9.92
CA GLY A 210 -8.60 1.00 -8.66
C GLY A 210 -9.77 1.93 -8.95
N VAL A 211 -10.95 1.61 -8.45
CA VAL A 211 -12.15 2.43 -8.63
C VAL A 211 -12.80 2.71 -7.28
N CYS A 212 -13.21 3.94 -7.06
CA CYS A 212 -13.89 4.36 -5.83
C CYS A 212 -15.26 4.96 -6.14
N ASN A 213 -15.99 5.33 -5.09
CA ASN A 213 -17.34 5.88 -5.22
C ASN A 213 -18.30 4.93 -5.96
N VAL A 214 -18.10 3.62 -5.82
CA VAL A 214 -18.95 2.61 -6.46
C VAL A 214 -20.27 2.52 -5.70
N ARG A 215 -21.37 2.70 -6.41
CA ARG A 215 -22.73 2.52 -5.90
C ARG A 215 -23.28 1.16 -6.33
N SER A 216 -24.24 0.66 -5.57
CA SER A 216 -25.01 -0.56 -5.84
C SER A 216 -25.50 -0.63 -7.29
N GLU A 217 -26.08 0.45 -7.81
CA GLU A 217 -26.58 0.56 -9.20
C GLU A 217 -25.50 0.33 -10.28
N ASN A 218 -24.22 0.56 -9.95
CA ASN A 218 -23.10 0.45 -10.88
C ASN A 218 -22.30 -0.87 -10.72
N SER A 219 -22.59 -1.65 -9.68
CA SER A 219 -21.83 -2.87 -9.32
C SER A 219 -21.86 -3.95 -10.42
N ALA A 220 -23.01 -4.18 -11.04
CA ALA A 220 -23.16 -5.12 -12.16
C ALA A 220 -22.40 -4.65 -13.42
N CYS A 221 -22.46 -3.36 -13.73
CA CYS A 221 -21.72 -2.77 -14.85
C CYS A 221 -20.19 -2.89 -14.64
N LEU A 222 -19.74 -2.60 -13.41
CA LEU A 222 -18.34 -2.76 -13.02
C LEU A 222 -17.88 -4.22 -13.12
N SER A 223 -18.70 -5.17 -12.68
CA SER A 223 -18.39 -6.61 -12.79
C SER A 223 -18.15 -7.02 -14.24
N ASN A 224 -19.05 -6.64 -15.14
CA ASN A 224 -18.92 -6.88 -16.59
C ASN A 224 -17.73 -6.15 -17.23
N THR A 225 -17.28 -5.06 -16.62
CA THR A 225 -16.13 -4.30 -17.09
C THR A 225 -14.82 -5.02 -16.72
N ILE A 226 -14.72 -5.52 -15.49
CA ILE A 226 -13.55 -6.24 -14.98
C ILE A 226 -13.27 -7.51 -15.78
N THR A 227 -14.32 -8.22 -16.24
CA THR A 227 -14.14 -9.45 -17.05
C THR A 227 -13.42 -9.21 -18.39
N LYS A 228 -13.41 -7.97 -18.89
CA LYS A 228 -12.70 -7.60 -20.12
C LYS A 228 -11.20 -7.32 -19.91
N MET A 229 -10.75 -7.16 -18.66
CA MET A 229 -9.37 -6.83 -18.30
C MET A 229 -8.54 -8.11 -18.05
N SER A 230 -8.22 -8.84 -19.12
CA SER A 230 -7.57 -10.17 -19.04
C SER A 230 -6.14 -10.15 -18.46
N HIS A 231 -5.49 -8.98 -18.38
CA HIS A 231 -4.15 -8.81 -17.84
C HIS A 231 -4.13 -8.24 -16.41
N LEU A 232 -5.30 -8.11 -15.76
CA LEU A 232 -5.42 -7.47 -14.45
C LEU A 232 -4.71 -8.28 -13.36
N VAL A 233 -3.82 -7.60 -12.63
CA VAL A 233 -3.00 -8.19 -11.55
C VAL A 233 -3.40 -7.62 -10.18
N HIS A 234 -3.84 -6.36 -10.15
CA HIS A 234 -4.25 -5.64 -8.95
C HIS A 234 -5.59 -4.97 -9.19
N LEU A 235 -6.57 -5.28 -8.34
CA LEU A 235 -7.91 -4.69 -8.36
C LEU A 235 -8.24 -4.12 -6.99
N GLU A 236 -8.70 -2.88 -6.97
CA GLU A 236 -9.23 -2.23 -5.77
C GLU A 236 -10.61 -1.65 -6.11
N ILE A 237 -11.61 -2.00 -5.29
CA ILE A 237 -12.97 -1.48 -5.43
C ILE A 237 -13.39 -0.87 -4.10
N VAL A 238 -13.74 0.40 -4.12
CA VAL A 238 -14.17 1.16 -2.94
C VAL A 238 -15.58 1.70 -3.17
N ALA A 239 -16.50 1.37 -2.28
CA ALA A 239 -17.87 1.82 -2.33
C ALA A 239 -17.99 3.33 -2.11
N ALA A 240 -19.17 3.88 -2.40
CA ALA A 240 -19.48 5.30 -2.16
C ALA A 240 -19.54 5.66 -0.67
N THR A 241 -20.00 4.73 0.16
CA THR A 241 -20.08 4.89 1.61
C THR A 241 -19.78 3.56 2.29
N GLU A 242 -19.53 3.60 3.60
CA GLU A 242 -19.31 2.37 4.39
C GLU A 242 -20.52 1.45 4.44
N ASN A 243 -21.72 2.01 4.30
CA ASN A 243 -22.99 1.28 4.36
C ASN A 243 -23.53 0.90 2.98
N GLU A 244 -22.84 1.28 1.91
CA GLU A 244 -23.25 0.96 0.55
C GLU A 244 -23.08 -0.54 0.30
N LEU A 245 -24.18 -1.20 -0.07
CA LEU A 245 -24.21 -2.63 -0.34
C LEU A 245 -23.79 -2.91 -1.78
N LEU A 246 -22.61 -3.51 -1.96
CA LEU A 246 -22.11 -3.91 -3.26
C LEU A 246 -22.63 -5.29 -3.65
N GLN A 247 -23.47 -5.32 -4.70
CA GLN A 247 -24.07 -6.53 -5.25
C GLN A 247 -23.23 -7.05 -6.42
N PHE A 248 -22.26 -7.92 -6.10
CA PHE A 248 -21.38 -8.53 -7.09
C PHE A 248 -21.90 -9.89 -7.58
N GLU A 249 -23.16 -9.96 -8.00
CA GLU A 249 -23.65 -11.18 -8.67
C GLU A 249 -22.79 -11.46 -9.92
N GLY A 250 -22.00 -12.54 -9.89
CA GLY A 250 -21.16 -12.94 -11.01
C GLY A 250 -19.90 -12.09 -11.24
N LEU A 251 -19.25 -11.56 -10.19
CA LEU A 251 -17.92 -10.94 -10.34
C LEU A 251 -16.85 -12.01 -10.61
N TYR A 252 -16.58 -12.24 -11.90
CA TYR A 252 -15.50 -13.11 -12.36
C TYR A 252 -14.18 -12.34 -12.46
N LEU A 253 -13.20 -12.79 -11.68
CA LEU A 253 -11.86 -12.21 -11.66
C LEU A 253 -10.95 -12.96 -12.64
N PRO A 254 -10.04 -12.27 -13.35
CA PRO A 254 -9.13 -12.92 -14.29
C PRO A 254 -8.09 -13.79 -13.55
N PRO A 255 -7.59 -14.87 -14.17
CA PRO A 255 -6.62 -15.80 -13.58
C PRO A 255 -5.23 -15.18 -13.32
N THR A 256 -5.00 -13.95 -13.78
CA THR A 256 -3.79 -13.18 -13.50
C THR A 256 -3.86 -12.39 -12.19
N LEU A 257 -5.04 -12.27 -11.59
CA LEU A 257 -5.26 -11.40 -10.44
C LEU A 257 -4.50 -11.91 -9.22
N SER A 258 -3.65 -11.06 -8.66
CA SER A 258 -2.81 -11.38 -7.50
C SER A 258 -3.22 -10.68 -6.22
N SER A 259 -3.87 -9.53 -6.34
CA SER A 259 -4.28 -8.68 -5.22
C SER A 259 -5.67 -8.15 -5.46
N LEU A 260 -6.55 -8.35 -4.48
CA LEU A 260 -7.90 -7.83 -4.47
C LEU A 260 -8.12 -7.02 -3.19
N GLY A 261 -8.56 -5.78 -3.36
CA GLY A 261 -9.07 -4.93 -2.28
C GLY A 261 -10.55 -4.65 -2.50
N LEU A 262 -11.39 -4.93 -1.50
CA LEU A 262 -12.81 -4.58 -1.49
C LEU A 262 -13.11 -3.76 -0.24
N ALA A 263 -13.61 -2.55 -0.43
CA ALA A 263 -14.03 -1.68 0.66
C ALA A 263 -15.51 -1.30 0.49
N GLY A 264 -16.34 -1.62 1.48
CA GLY A 264 -17.79 -1.43 1.47
C GLY A 264 -18.54 -2.73 1.79
N GLN A 265 -19.84 -2.65 2.09
CA GLN A 265 -20.61 -3.82 2.52
C GLN A 265 -20.76 -4.82 1.38
N LEU A 266 -20.59 -6.09 1.71
CA LEU A 266 -20.86 -7.19 0.79
C LEU A 266 -22.16 -7.86 1.19
N GLU A 267 -22.94 -8.26 0.19
CA GLU A 267 -24.16 -9.01 0.45
C GLU A 267 -23.83 -10.41 0.98
N LYS A 268 -24.27 -10.69 2.21
CA LYS A 268 -23.97 -11.93 2.95
C LYS A 268 -24.37 -13.20 2.20
N THR A 269 -25.51 -13.16 1.50
CA THR A 269 -26.03 -14.28 0.70
C THR A 269 -25.16 -14.58 -0.53
N SER A 270 -24.48 -13.56 -1.06
CA SER A 270 -23.66 -13.64 -2.28
C SER A 270 -22.20 -14.01 -1.99
N ILE A 271 -21.69 -13.73 -0.77
CA ILE A 271 -20.30 -14.04 -0.37
C ILE A 271 -19.88 -15.50 -0.63
N PRO A 272 -20.67 -16.53 -0.27
CA PRO A 272 -20.27 -17.92 -0.52
C PRO A 272 -20.06 -18.21 -2.01
N GLN A 273 -20.94 -17.67 -2.87
CA GLN A 273 -20.84 -17.84 -4.32
C GLN A 273 -19.63 -17.09 -4.89
N LEU A 274 -19.39 -15.87 -4.43
CA LEU A 274 -18.24 -15.05 -4.79
C LEU A 274 -16.92 -15.77 -4.47
N PHE A 275 -16.71 -16.16 -3.22
CA PHE A 275 -15.45 -16.79 -2.81
C PHE A 275 -15.27 -18.18 -3.44
N SER A 276 -16.37 -18.91 -3.67
CA SER A 276 -16.34 -20.16 -4.44
C SER A 276 -15.87 -19.92 -5.88
N SER A 277 -16.38 -18.88 -6.54
CA SER A 277 -15.96 -18.49 -7.88
C SER A 277 -14.48 -18.11 -7.95
N TRP A 278 -13.85 -17.65 -6.87
CA TRP A 278 -12.43 -17.26 -6.83
C TRP A 278 -11.51 -18.37 -6.34
N SER A 279 -12.06 -19.51 -5.90
CA SER A 279 -11.30 -20.61 -5.30
C SER A 279 -10.25 -21.24 -6.22
N HIS A 280 -10.44 -21.11 -7.54
CA HIS A 280 -9.52 -21.63 -8.56
C HIS A 280 -8.37 -20.66 -8.89
N LEU A 281 -8.37 -19.44 -8.32
CA LEU A 281 -7.36 -18.42 -8.59
C LEU A 281 -6.12 -18.65 -7.74
N ASP A 282 -5.23 -19.55 -8.18
CA ASP A 282 -3.94 -19.80 -7.52
C ASP A 282 -3.03 -18.56 -7.46
N SER A 283 -3.26 -17.60 -8.38
CA SER A 283 -2.57 -16.32 -8.42
C SER A 283 -2.97 -15.38 -7.29
N LEU A 284 -4.19 -15.51 -6.74
CA LEU A 284 -4.72 -14.59 -5.73
C LEU A 284 -4.01 -14.83 -4.41
N THR A 285 -3.05 -13.94 -4.11
CA THR A 285 -2.18 -14.05 -2.94
C THR A 285 -2.48 -13.02 -1.87
N ARG A 286 -3.15 -11.91 -2.21
CA ARG A 286 -3.49 -10.85 -1.26
C ARG A 286 -4.97 -10.52 -1.34
N LEU A 287 -5.61 -10.51 -0.19
CA LEU A 287 -6.99 -10.07 -0.04
C LEU A 287 -7.06 -9.02 1.07
N HIS A 288 -7.62 -7.87 0.74
CA HIS A 288 -7.96 -6.81 1.67
C HIS A 288 -9.48 -6.63 1.66
N LEU A 289 -10.11 -6.79 2.82
CA LEU A 289 -11.53 -6.56 3.03
C LEU A 289 -11.69 -5.42 4.03
N ALA A 290 -12.41 -4.38 3.64
CA ALA A 290 -12.71 -3.25 4.50
C ALA A 290 -14.22 -3.00 4.56
N PHE A 291 -14.76 -2.76 5.76
CA PHE A 291 -16.19 -2.45 5.95
C PHE A 291 -17.15 -3.46 5.30
N SER A 292 -16.71 -4.72 5.15
CA SER A 292 -17.44 -5.74 4.38
C SER A 292 -18.62 -6.38 5.11
N ASN A 293 -18.80 -6.07 6.40
CA ASN A 293 -19.90 -6.58 7.24
C ASN A 293 -20.00 -8.11 7.22
N ILE A 294 -18.86 -8.80 7.34
CA ILE A 294 -18.77 -10.26 7.40
C ILE A 294 -18.92 -10.76 8.83
N ASP A 295 -19.67 -11.86 8.99
CA ASP A 295 -19.85 -12.61 10.24
C ASP A 295 -19.04 -13.91 10.24
N GLU A 296 -19.19 -14.73 11.27
CA GLU A 296 -18.45 -15.99 11.42
C GLU A 296 -18.67 -16.96 10.26
N GLN A 297 -19.90 -17.04 9.75
CA GLN A 297 -20.26 -17.96 8.67
C GLN A 297 -19.65 -17.53 7.34
N THR A 298 -19.76 -16.24 7.03
CA THR A 298 -19.20 -15.66 5.80
C THR A 298 -17.68 -15.57 5.85
N PHE A 299 -17.08 -15.27 7.01
CA PHE A 299 -15.62 -15.36 7.20
C PHE A 299 -15.11 -16.78 6.93
N SER A 300 -15.82 -17.81 7.39
CA SER A 300 -15.43 -19.21 7.15
C SER A 300 -15.32 -19.55 5.65
N CYS A 301 -16.08 -18.86 4.79
CA CYS A 301 -16.03 -19.05 3.34
C CYS A 301 -14.65 -18.65 2.74
N LEU A 302 -13.89 -17.76 3.38
CA LEU A 302 -12.55 -17.36 2.93
C LEU A 302 -11.55 -18.53 2.87
N ARG A 303 -11.80 -19.61 3.60
CA ARG A 303 -10.97 -20.84 3.57
C ARG A 303 -10.89 -21.48 2.18
N MET A 304 -11.84 -21.18 1.29
CA MET A 304 -11.83 -21.62 -0.10
C MET A 304 -10.64 -21.04 -0.88
N LEU A 305 -10.11 -19.89 -0.45
CA LEU A 305 -9.00 -19.19 -1.08
C LEU A 305 -7.65 -19.71 -0.55
N ARG A 306 -7.31 -20.95 -0.92
CA ARG A 306 -6.12 -21.66 -0.40
C ARG A 306 -4.78 -21.03 -0.82
N GLY A 307 -4.80 -20.17 -1.84
CA GLY A 307 -3.64 -19.45 -2.39
C GLY A 307 -3.20 -18.21 -1.59
N LEU A 308 -4.00 -17.77 -0.61
CA LEU A 308 -3.74 -16.51 0.10
C LEU A 308 -2.45 -16.57 0.92
N HIS A 309 -1.64 -15.53 0.76
CA HIS A 309 -0.42 -15.25 1.52
C HIS A 309 -0.60 -14.08 2.49
N PHE A 310 -1.48 -13.15 2.15
CA PHE A 310 -1.80 -11.96 2.93
C PHE A 310 -3.31 -11.78 3.01
N LEU A 311 -3.84 -11.68 4.22
CA LEU A 311 -5.25 -11.40 4.50
C LEU A 311 -5.33 -10.25 5.48
N GLU A 312 -6.02 -9.19 5.07
CA GLU A 312 -6.32 -8.05 5.92
C GLU A 312 -7.83 -7.82 5.97
N VAL A 313 -8.35 -7.66 7.18
CA VAL A 313 -9.77 -7.49 7.50
C VAL A 313 -9.89 -6.25 8.38
N MET A 314 -10.28 -5.12 7.79
CA MET A 314 -10.29 -3.81 8.42
C MET A 314 -11.71 -3.28 8.61
N LYS A 315 -12.17 -3.14 9.87
CA LYS A 315 -13.54 -2.77 10.23
C LYS A 315 -14.59 -3.60 9.46
N ALA A 316 -14.23 -4.84 9.09
CA ALA A 316 -15.02 -5.65 8.18
C ALA A 316 -15.70 -6.82 8.88
N PHE A 317 -15.21 -7.25 10.05
CA PHE A 317 -15.72 -8.40 10.78
C PHE A 317 -16.59 -7.97 11.97
N GLU A 318 -17.87 -8.37 11.94
CA GLU A 318 -18.88 -8.08 12.96
C GLU A 318 -19.15 -9.26 13.91
N GLY A 319 -18.48 -10.39 13.68
CA GLY A 319 -18.63 -11.56 14.52
C GLY A 319 -17.95 -11.42 15.89
N THR A 320 -18.28 -12.35 16.77
CA THR A 320 -17.70 -12.50 18.11
C THR A 320 -16.54 -13.49 18.15
N ARG A 321 -16.53 -14.45 17.22
CA ARG A 321 -15.57 -15.55 17.18
C ARG A 321 -14.92 -15.75 15.82
N LEU A 322 -13.59 -15.68 15.77
CA LEU A 322 -12.81 -16.14 14.62
C LEU A 322 -12.37 -17.59 14.83
N GLU A 323 -12.58 -18.43 13.83
CA GLU A 323 -12.22 -19.85 13.89
C GLU A 323 -11.40 -20.26 12.67
N PHE A 324 -10.22 -20.83 12.95
CA PHE A 324 -9.30 -21.36 11.97
C PHE A 324 -9.21 -22.88 12.14
N CYS A 325 -10.02 -23.61 11.37
CA CYS A 325 -10.02 -25.08 11.40
C CYS A 325 -8.73 -25.67 10.83
N ALA A 326 -8.45 -26.94 11.16
CA ALA A 326 -7.29 -27.67 10.68
C ALA A 326 -7.17 -27.62 9.15
N GLY A 327 -5.96 -27.27 8.65
CA GLY A 327 -5.68 -27.16 7.22
C GLY A 327 -6.22 -25.90 6.53
N SER A 328 -6.86 -24.98 7.26
CA SER A 328 -7.24 -23.66 6.74
C SER A 328 -6.01 -22.79 6.44
N PHE A 329 -6.11 -22.01 5.36
CA PHE A 329 -5.10 -21.01 4.95
C PHE A 329 -3.64 -21.54 4.90
N PRO A 330 -3.35 -22.57 4.10
CA PRO A 330 -2.07 -23.29 4.14
C PRO A 330 -0.86 -22.46 3.68
N LYS A 331 -1.09 -21.36 2.94
CA LYS A 331 -0.04 -20.48 2.42
C LYS A 331 0.00 -19.10 3.10
N LEU A 332 -0.86 -18.87 4.10
CA LEU A 332 -1.01 -17.55 4.70
C LEU A 332 0.18 -17.22 5.60
N ARG A 333 0.80 -16.08 5.33
CA ARG A 333 1.96 -15.58 6.07
C ARG A 333 1.64 -14.36 6.92
N PHE A 334 0.68 -13.55 6.49
CA PHE A 334 0.29 -12.31 7.15
C PHE A 334 -1.22 -12.31 7.36
N LEU A 335 -1.64 -12.15 8.61
CA LEU A 335 -3.04 -12.01 9.01
C LEU A 335 -3.20 -10.74 9.83
N HIS A 336 -3.93 -9.77 9.29
CA HIS A 336 -4.21 -8.51 9.97
C HIS A 336 -5.72 -8.38 10.21
N ILE A 337 -6.10 -8.26 11.47
CA ILE A 337 -7.46 -7.96 11.90
C ILE A 337 -7.44 -6.59 12.56
N TRP A 338 -8.18 -5.64 11.99
CA TRP A 338 -8.30 -4.29 12.51
C TRP A 338 -9.76 -3.94 12.71
N GLY A 339 -10.14 -3.37 13.85
CA GLY A 339 -11.45 -2.75 14.04
C GLY A 339 -12.58 -3.77 14.20
N ALA A 340 -12.28 -4.93 14.76
CA ALA A 340 -13.26 -5.98 15.05
C ALA A 340 -13.82 -5.77 16.46
N ALA A 341 -14.77 -4.85 16.60
CA ALA A 341 -15.23 -4.35 17.89
C ALA A 341 -15.80 -5.44 18.82
N GLN A 342 -16.49 -6.44 18.27
CA GLN A 342 -17.17 -7.50 19.02
C GLN A 342 -16.33 -8.77 19.21
N LEU A 343 -15.15 -8.83 18.58
CA LEU A 343 -14.29 -10.01 18.59
C LEU A 343 -13.75 -10.26 20.00
N ASN A 344 -14.18 -11.35 20.61
CA ASN A 344 -13.75 -11.75 21.96
C ASN A 344 -13.04 -13.11 21.99
N GLN A 345 -13.21 -13.94 20.95
CA GLN A 345 -12.61 -15.26 20.87
C GLN A 345 -11.95 -15.50 19.52
N VAL A 346 -10.73 -16.01 19.55
CA VAL A 346 -10.02 -16.51 18.36
C VAL A 346 -9.59 -17.93 18.66
N ARG A 347 -10.02 -18.90 17.83
CA ARG A 347 -9.63 -20.31 17.95
C ARG A 347 -8.81 -20.76 16.74
N ILE A 348 -7.69 -21.39 17.02
CA ILE A 348 -6.75 -21.89 16.03
C ILE A 348 -6.56 -23.38 16.30
N GLU A 349 -7.12 -24.22 15.44
CA GLU A 349 -6.92 -25.67 15.54
C GLU A 349 -5.50 -26.07 15.14
N GLU A 350 -5.04 -27.21 15.65
CA GLU A 350 -3.77 -27.78 15.25
C GLU A 350 -3.70 -27.95 13.72
N SER A 351 -2.54 -27.63 13.12
CA SER A 351 -2.32 -27.62 11.66
C SER A 351 -3.05 -26.52 10.86
N ALA A 352 -3.80 -25.61 11.49
CA ALA A 352 -4.22 -24.36 10.84
C ALA A 352 -3.03 -23.40 10.69
N LEU A 353 -3.07 -22.50 9.69
CA LEU A 353 -2.14 -21.36 9.59
C LEU A 353 -0.64 -21.72 9.70
N LYS A 354 -0.25 -22.89 9.18
CA LYS A 354 1.03 -23.56 9.46
C LYS A 354 2.30 -22.72 9.20
N ILE A 355 2.25 -21.79 8.24
CA ILE A 355 3.39 -20.95 7.84
C ILE A 355 3.19 -19.47 8.17
N LEU A 356 2.23 -19.16 9.06
CA LEU A 356 1.91 -17.81 9.46
C LEU A 356 3.11 -17.19 10.17
N ALA A 357 3.60 -16.07 9.64
CA ALA A 357 4.77 -15.37 10.14
C ALA A 357 4.39 -14.16 11.00
N GLU A 358 3.25 -13.54 10.73
CA GLU A 358 2.85 -12.29 11.36
C GLU A 358 1.32 -12.21 11.57
N VAL A 359 0.92 -11.85 12.80
CA VAL A 359 -0.48 -11.67 13.20
C VAL A 359 -0.67 -10.33 13.89
N TRP A 360 -1.61 -9.54 13.41
CA TRP A 360 -1.97 -8.25 13.99
C TRP A 360 -3.42 -8.28 14.44
N PHE A 361 -3.65 -7.91 15.69
CA PHE A 361 -4.95 -7.47 16.19
C PHE A 361 -4.82 -6.00 16.58
N THR A 362 -5.52 -5.13 15.87
CA THR A 362 -5.57 -3.70 16.14
C THR A 362 -7.00 -3.27 16.42
N ASP A 363 -7.25 -2.44 17.43
CA ASP A 363 -8.60 -1.92 17.74
C ASP A 363 -9.64 -3.06 17.88
N CYS A 364 -9.36 -3.99 18.78
CA CYS A 364 -10.18 -5.17 19.08
C CYS A 364 -10.48 -5.20 20.60
N PRO A 365 -11.31 -4.26 21.11
CA PRO A 365 -11.42 -3.96 22.53
C PRO A 365 -11.93 -5.13 23.39
N GLU A 366 -12.77 -6.01 22.82
CA GLU A 366 -13.31 -7.17 23.53
C GLU A 366 -12.39 -8.40 23.54
N LEU A 367 -11.24 -8.35 22.87
CA LEU A 367 -10.27 -9.44 22.87
C LEU A 367 -9.48 -9.46 24.19
N LYS A 368 -10.01 -10.20 25.17
CA LYS A 368 -9.50 -10.27 26.56
C LYS A 368 -8.44 -11.33 26.79
N PHE A 369 -8.33 -12.29 25.90
CA PHE A 369 -7.41 -13.42 26.01
C PHE A 369 -6.59 -13.57 24.74
N LEU A 370 -5.42 -14.20 24.86
CA LEU A 370 -4.67 -14.64 23.69
C LEU A 370 -5.50 -15.62 22.85
N PRO A 371 -5.31 -15.68 21.53
CA PRO A 371 -5.94 -16.69 20.70
C PRO A 371 -5.72 -18.11 21.23
N ASP A 372 -6.80 -18.88 21.35
CA ASP A 372 -6.76 -20.29 21.74
C ASP A 372 -6.02 -21.09 20.66
N GLY A 373 -4.96 -21.80 21.01
CA GLY A 373 -4.14 -22.57 20.06
C GLY A 373 -3.03 -21.76 19.38
N ILE A 374 -2.71 -20.55 19.86
CA ILE A 374 -1.59 -19.76 19.36
C ILE A 374 -0.24 -20.48 19.50
N GLU A 375 -0.11 -21.38 20.48
CA GLU A 375 1.03 -22.26 20.70
C GLU A 375 1.28 -23.24 19.54
N HIS A 376 0.29 -23.50 18.69
CA HIS A 376 0.45 -24.36 17.51
C HIS A 376 1.13 -23.64 16.33
N LEU A 377 1.27 -22.31 16.39
CA LEU A 377 1.82 -21.50 15.31
C LEU A 377 3.36 -21.44 15.34
N ALA A 378 4.01 -22.58 15.13
CA ALA A 378 5.46 -22.72 15.23
C ALA A 378 6.29 -21.79 14.30
N ALA A 379 5.69 -21.28 13.21
CA ALA A 379 6.34 -20.36 12.28
C ALA A 379 6.14 -18.87 12.63
N LEU A 380 5.36 -18.55 13.66
CA LEU A 380 4.97 -17.19 14.00
C LEU A 380 6.17 -16.42 14.55
N GLU A 381 6.59 -15.40 13.81
CA GLU A 381 7.72 -14.55 14.18
C GLU A 381 7.27 -13.30 14.92
N LYS A 382 6.07 -12.80 14.60
CA LYS A 382 5.59 -11.51 15.10
C LYS A 382 4.11 -11.51 15.46
N LEU A 383 3.82 -11.08 16.69
CA LEU A 383 2.47 -10.84 17.19
C LEU A 383 2.34 -9.37 17.59
N ILE A 384 1.35 -8.67 17.04
CA ILE A 384 1.00 -7.31 17.46
C ILE A 384 -0.41 -7.31 18.05
N LEU A 385 -0.53 -6.82 19.28
CA LEU A 385 -1.79 -6.57 19.97
C LEU A 385 -1.84 -5.08 20.32
N LYS A 386 -2.51 -4.30 19.48
CA LYS A 386 -2.63 -2.85 19.64
C LYS A 386 -4.09 -2.49 19.89
N ASP A 387 -4.37 -1.71 20.92
CA ASP A 387 -5.73 -1.28 21.25
C ASP A 387 -6.71 -2.48 21.35
N THR A 388 -6.23 -3.61 21.89
CA THR A 388 -7.06 -4.75 22.33
C THR A 388 -7.60 -4.46 23.74
N SER A 389 -8.09 -5.45 24.49
CA SER A 389 -8.53 -5.19 25.87
C SER A 389 -7.37 -4.68 26.74
N GLU A 390 -7.65 -3.70 27.60
CA GLU A 390 -6.66 -3.20 28.56
C GLU A 390 -6.21 -4.29 29.54
N GLU A 391 -7.09 -5.23 29.86
CA GLU A 391 -6.80 -6.36 30.75
C GLU A 391 -5.73 -7.26 30.14
N LEU A 392 -5.87 -7.61 28.86
CA LEU A 392 -4.90 -8.43 28.14
C LEU A 392 -3.55 -7.71 28.04
N ILE A 393 -3.57 -6.42 27.66
CA ILE A 393 -2.34 -5.65 27.49
C ILE A 393 -1.60 -5.47 28.82
N LYS A 394 -2.31 -5.17 29.92
CA LYS A 394 -1.68 -5.09 31.26
C LYS A 394 -1.14 -6.45 31.70
N LYS A 395 -1.90 -7.52 31.48
CA LYS A 395 -1.48 -8.89 31.81
C LYS A 395 -0.17 -9.24 31.09
N LEU A 396 -0.03 -8.86 29.83
CA LEU A 396 1.17 -9.09 29.02
C LEU A 396 2.33 -8.13 29.36
N GLY A 397 2.05 -6.86 29.68
CA GLY A 397 3.09 -5.86 29.99
C GLY A 397 3.70 -6.01 31.39
N GLN A 398 2.96 -6.55 32.36
CA GLN A 398 3.48 -6.84 33.71
C GLN A 398 4.43 -8.07 33.75
N MET A 399 4.61 -8.77 32.62
CA MET A 399 5.34 -10.05 32.54
C MET A 399 6.87 -9.93 32.65
N ARG A 400 7.43 -8.71 32.70
CA ARG A 400 8.89 -8.50 32.92
C ARG A 400 9.31 -8.56 34.39
N ASP A 401 8.37 -8.34 35.31
CA ASP A 401 8.67 -8.10 36.73
C ASP A 401 8.36 -9.31 37.64
N SER A 402 7.82 -10.41 37.10
CA SER A 402 7.46 -11.62 37.87
C SER A 402 8.32 -12.83 37.48
N ASP A 403 9.00 -13.45 38.45
CA ASP A 403 9.79 -14.68 38.27
C ASP A 403 8.92 -15.93 37.96
N GLU A 404 7.60 -15.82 38.02
CA GLU A 404 6.66 -16.86 37.61
C GLU A 404 6.20 -16.63 36.16
N TYR A 405 6.64 -17.50 35.25
CA TYR A 405 6.13 -17.57 33.88
C TYR A 405 4.66 -18.03 33.91
N GLY A 406 3.74 -17.07 33.86
CA GLY A 406 2.30 -17.34 33.76
C GLY A 406 1.98 -18.18 32.50
N GLU A 407 0.89 -18.95 32.56
CA GLU A 407 0.46 -19.87 31.48
C GLU A 407 0.42 -19.21 30.09
N ASP A 408 -0.01 -17.95 30.02
CA ASP A 408 -0.06 -17.18 28.77
C ASP A 408 1.33 -16.84 28.20
N VAL A 409 2.36 -16.67 29.04
CA VAL A 409 3.74 -16.45 28.59
C VAL A 409 4.24 -17.69 27.86
N MET A 410 3.95 -18.87 28.43
CA MET A 410 4.39 -20.14 27.85
C MET A 410 3.80 -20.34 26.46
N LYS A 411 2.53 -19.95 26.25
CA LYS A 411 1.85 -20.01 24.95
C LYS A 411 2.55 -19.18 23.87
N ILE A 412 3.11 -18.01 24.19
CA ILE A 412 3.73 -17.10 23.20
C ILE A 412 5.26 -17.06 23.25
N SER A 413 5.89 -17.84 24.12
CA SER A 413 7.35 -17.87 24.32
C SER A 413 8.15 -18.23 23.06
N HIS A 414 7.53 -18.94 22.12
CA HIS A 414 8.12 -19.32 20.84
C HIS A 414 8.14 -18.17 19.80
N ILE A 415 7.41 -17.08 20.05
CA ILE A 415 7.26 -15.93 19.14
C ILE A 415 8.39 -14.93 19.38
N ARG A 416 9.17 -14.59 18.35
CA ARG A 416 10.35 -13.72 18.52
C ARG A 416 10.04 -12.29 18.93
N ASN A 417 8.95 -11.73 18.40
CA ASN A 417 8.61 -10.32 18.57
C ASN A 417 7.13 -10.17 18.91
N VAL A 418 6.84 -9.90 20.18
CA VAL A 418 5.48 -9.59 20.65
C VAL A 418 5.43 -8.11 20.98
N THR A 419 4.49 -7.38 20.38
CA THR A 419 4.28 -5.95 20.65
C THR A 419 2.88 -5.75 21.20
N VAL A 420 2.79 -5.08 22.35
CA VAL A 420 1.52 -4.69 22.98
C VAL A 420 1.46 -3.16 23.07
N ALA A 421 0.33 -2.54 22.73
CA ALA A 421 0.23 -1.09 22.72
C ALA A 421 -1.19 -0.58 23.03
N LEU A 422 -1.29 0.55 23.74
CA LEU A 422 -2.51 1.33 23.97
C LEU A 422 -2.28 2.76 23.47
N SER A 423 -2.85 3.09 22.32
CA SER A 423 -2.70 4.38 21.65
C SER A 423 -3.21 5.53 22.50
N HIS A 424 -4.38 5.39 23.15
CA HIS A 424 -4.98 6.45 23.98
C HIS A 424 -4.16 6.77 25.24
N LYS A 425 -3.27 5.85 25.66
CA LYS A 425 -2.40 6.01 26.83
C LYS A 425 -0.95 6.31 26.45
N GLY A 426 -0.63 6.41 25.16
CA GLY A 426 0.75 6.55 24.69
C GLY A 426 1.66 5.41 25.14
N PHE A 427 1.09 4.22 25.39
CA PHE A 427 1.80 3.05 25.89
C PHE A 427 2.14 2.13 24.71
N GLU A 428 3.42 1.81 24.53
CA GLU A 428 3.89 0.77 23.61
C GLU A 428 4.99 -0.02 24.32
N GLU A 429 4.84 -1.34 24.33
CA GLU A 429 5.83 -2.25 24.89
C GLU A 429 6.17 -3.36 23.88
N ARG A 430 7.47 -3.66 23.78
CA ARG A 430 7.98 -4.73 22.93
C ARG A 430 8.61 -5.81 23.78
N ILE A 431 8.00 -6.98 23.76
CA ILE A 431 8.44 -8.19 24.43
C ILE A 431 9.24 -9.02 23.41
N ARG A 432 10.50 -9.29 23.73
CA ARG A 432 11.38 -10.14 22.92
C ARG A 432 11.73 -11.39 23.71
N PHE A 433 11.36 -12.54 23.18
CA PHE A 433 11.80 -13.82 23.71
C PHE A 433 13.11 -14.21 23.02
N TYR A 434 14.17 -14.44 23.81
CA TYR A 434 15.42 -15.00 23.28
C TYR A 434 15.21 -16.50 23.10
N ALA A 435 15.56 -17.01 21.92
CA ALA A 435 15.52 -18.45 21.68
C ALA A 435 16.43 -19.14 22.71
N ALA A 436 15.83 -19.90 23.63
CA ALA A 436 16.59 -20.84 24.43
C ALA A 436 17.25 -21.81 23.44
N ILE A 437 18.57 -21.78 23.37
CA ILE A 437 19.33 -22.79 22.64
C ILE A 437 18.92 -24.13 23.22
N SER A 438 18.24 -24.93 22.42
CA SER A 438 17.94 -26.33 22.69
C SER A 438 19.24 -27.08 23.01
N SER A 439 19.60 -27.18 24.29
CA SER A 439 20.59 -28.13 24.78
C SER A 439 19.89 -29.33 25.40
N THR A 440 19.29 -30.18 24.55
CA THR A 440 19.14 -31.59 24.87
C THR A 440 20.49 -32.27 24.67
N PHE A 441 21.25 -32.45 25.74
CA PHE A 441 22.21 -33.56 25.82
C PHE A 441 22.24 -34.12 27.24
N CYS A 442 21.96 -35.42 27.31
CA CYS A 442 22.19 -36.30 28.44
C CYS A 442 23.58 -36.08 29.07
N SER A 443 23.66 -36.04 30.40
CA SER A 443 24.48 -37.01 31.12
C SER A 443 24.11 -37.04 32.60
N SER A 444 23.69 -38.22 33.01
CA SER A 444 23.72 -38.71 34.39
C SER A 444 25.16 -38.92 34.86
N HIS A 445 25.41 -38.62 36.14
CA HIS A 445 26.44 -39.18 37.02
C HIS A 445 27.91 -38.75 36.86
N ILE A 446 28.52 -38.55 38.04
CA ILE A 446 29.90 -38.19 38.45
C ILE A 446 29.95 -36.69 38.83
N GLY A 447 30.10 -36.29 40.10
CA GLY A 447 30.83 -36.91 41.19
C GLY A 447 32.08 -36.07 41.49
N ALA A 448 31.95 -35.19 42.48
CA ALA A 448 33.01 -34.67 43.36
C ALA A 448 34.07 -33.67 42.84
N HIS A 449 34.21 -32.60 43.65
CA HIS A 449 35.45 -32.05 44.24
C HIS A 449 36.27 -30.90 43.60
N PHE A 450 36.52 -29.90 44.47
CA PHE A 450 37.53 -28.80 44.52
C PHE A 450 37.37 -27.62 43.52
N ALA A 451 37.00 -26.41 43.96
CA ALA A 451 37.77 -25.41 44.74
C ALA A 451 39.00 -24.86 44.00
N TYR A 452 38.91 -23.63 43.49
CA TYR A 452 39.68 -22.45 43.89
C TYR A 452 39.11 -21.19 43.22
#